data_AF-A0A8I2H692-F1
#
_entry.id   AF-A0A8I2H692-F1
#
_cell.length_a   1.000
_cell.length_b   1.000
_cell.length_c   1.000
_cell.angle_alpha   90.00
_cell.angle_beta   90.00
_cell.angle_gamma   90.00
#
_symmetry.space_group_name_H-M   'P 1'
#
loop_
_entity.id
_entity.type
_entity.pdbx_description
1 polymer ?
#
loop_
_entity_poly.entity_id
_entity_poly.type
_entity_poly.pdbx_seq_one_letter_code
_entity_poly.pdbx_strand_id
1 'polypeptide(L)'
;MTKEECLEEDDYYTQGFEKEGVVSIWLGVEAADKSIEVDVLQDLCGVGYYDLANQESEYIESRIVDIAELFTEISYASSFEKSAIDSAKSIGITKARWLICQFDFDYDPKKITRSVQSDPVFIGLFAYEEDD
;
A
#
# COMPACT_ATOMS: atom_id res chain seq x y z
N MET A 1 -19.32 -2.33 -24.32
CA MET A 1 -19.72 -2.80 -22.99
C MET A 1 -19.92 -4.30 -23.05
N THR A 2 -18.79 -4.98 -23.03
CA THR A 2 -18.74 -6.41 -22.70
C THR A 2 -19.09 -6.58 -21.22
N LYS A 3 -19.43 -7.80 -20.81
CA LYS A 3 -19.74 -8.10 -19.41
C LYS A 3 -18.54 -7.88 -18.47
N GLU A 4 -17.33 -7.93 -19.03
CA GLU A 4 -16.06 -7.64 -18.37
C GLU A 4 -15.91 -6.13 -18.10
N GLU A 5 -16.16 -5.27 -19.09
CA GLU A 5 -16.14 -3.81 -18.91
C GLU A 5 -17.13 -3.33 -17.84
N CYS A 6 -18.32 -3.95 -17.75
CA CYS A 6 -19.31 -3.61 -16.71
C CYS A 6 -18.90 -4.07 -15.30
N LEU A 7 -18.10 -5.13 -15.16
CA LEU A 7 -17.59 -5.57 -13.85
C LEU A 7 -16.40 -4.69 -13.41
N GLU A 8 -15.57 -4.28 -14.37
CA GLU A 8 -14.43 -3.39 -14.10
C GLU A 8 -14.84 -2.00 -13.61
N GLU A 9 -15.94 -1.42 -14.14
CA GLU A 9 -16.49 -0.14 -13.67
C GLU A 9 -17.18 -0.26 -12.30
N ASP A 10 -17.89 -1.36 -12.01
CA ASP A 10 -18.57 -1.56 -10.72
C ASP A 10 -17.55 -1.81 -9.59
N ASP A 11 -16.51 -2.63 -9.82
CA ASP A 11 -15.43 -2.86 -8.83
C ASP A 11 -14.61 -1.61 -8.53
N TYR A 12 -14.59 -0.61 -9.43
CA TYR A 12 -13.84 0.63 -9.23
C TYR A 12 -14.32 1.40 -7.99
N TYR A 13 -15.63 1.40 -7.69
CA TYR A 13 -16.22 2.20 -6.60
C TYR A 13 -16.88 1.38 -5.48
N THR A 14 -16.90 0.05 -5.55
CA THR A 14 -17.70 -0.80 -4.63
C THR A 14 -16.88 -1.63 -3.63
N GLN A 15 -15.55 -1.58 -3.68
CA GLN A 15 -14.69 -2.33 -2.76
C GLN A 15 -14.84 -1.86 -1.29
N GLY A 16 -15.16 -0.58 -1.08
CA GLY A 16 -15.45 -0.01 0.24
C GLY A 16 -14.30 -0.24 1.21
N PHE A 17 -13.14 0.30 0.90
CA PHE A 17 -11.93 0.20 1.71
C PHE A 17 -11.78 1.38 2.68
N GLU A 18 -12.56 2.45 2.53
CA GLU A 18 -12.47 3.62 3.41
C GLU A 18 -12.74 3.26 4.87
N LYS A 19 -11.79 3.57 5.75
CA LYS A 19 -11.90 3.33 7.19
C LYS A 19 -10.95 4.19 7.99
N GLU A 20 -11.53 5.15 8.72
CA GLU A 20 -10.75 6.10 9.51
C GLU A 20 -9.85 5.44 10.55
N GLY A 21 -8.64 5.98 10.72
CA GLY A 21 -7.67 5.54 11.73
C GLY A 21 -6.98 4.21 11.43
N VAL A 22 -7.10 3.71 10.19
CA VAL A 22 -6.40 2.51 9.70
C VAL A 22 -5.51 2.85 8.52
N VAL A 23 -4.26 2.39 8.54
CA VAL A 23 -3.32 2.49 7.42
C VAL A 23 -3.05 1.11 6.84
N SER A 24 -3.15 1.01 5.51
CA SER A 24 -2.70 -0.14 4.74
C SER A 24 -1.28 0.10 4.21
N ILE A 25 -0.41 -0.90 4.34
CA ILE A 25 1.01 -0.73 3.97
C ILE A 25 1.48 -1.80 2.98
N TRP A 26 2.21 -1.35 1.96
CA TRP A 26 2.89 -2.16 0.98
C TRP A 26 4.39 -1.87 0.95
N LEU A 27 5.21 -2.89 0.72
CA LEU A 27 6.65 -2.79 0.57
C LEU A 27 7.08 -3.29 -0.80
N GLY A 28 7.88 -2.51 -1.50
CA GLY A 28 8.43 -2.90 -2.80
C GLY A 28 9.96 -3.02 -2.79
N VAL A 29 10.47 -3.96 -3.58
CA VAL A 29 11.91 -4.20 -3.75
C VAL A 29 12.37 -3.80 -5.15
N GLU A 30 11.55 -4.01 -6.17
CA GLU A 30 11.89 -3.64 -7.53
C GLU A 30 11.91 -2.12 -7.67
N ALA A 31 12.74 -1.61 -8.58
CA ALA A 31 12.68 -0.19 -8.87
C ALA A 31 11.37 0.04 -9.62
N ALA A 32 10.50 0.90 -9.10
CA ALA A 32 9.36 1.37 -9.87
C ALA A 32 9.91 2.01 -11.16
N ASP A 33 9.47 1.53 -12.32
CA ASP A 33 9.95 2.02 -13.60
C ASP A 33 9.46 3.46 -13.78
N LYS A 34 10.33 4.43 -13.49
CA LYS A 34 10.02 5.87 -13.52
C LYS A 34 9.59 6.36 -14.91
N SER A 35 9.70 5.54 -15.96
CA SER A 35 9.28 5.91 -17.31
C SER A 35 7.80 5.63 -17.58
N ILE A 36 7.14 4.85 -16.72
CA ILE A 36 5.72 4.53 -16.82
C ILE A 36 5.02 5.17 -15.61
N GLU A 37 3.99 5.97 -15.86
CA GLU A 37 3.07 6.48 -14.83
C GLU A 37 2.25 5.30 -14.30
N VAL A 38 2.87 4.44 -13.47
CA VAL A 38 2.22 3.29 -12.84
C VAL A 38 1.52 3.77 -11.57
N ASP A 39 0.21 3.61 -11.49
CA ASP A 39 -0.52 3.73 -10.23
C ASP A 39 -0.34 2.41 -9.47
N VAL A 40 0.53 2.42 -8.46
CA VAL A 40 0.88 1.18 -7.75
C VAL A 40 -0.35 0.49 -7.17
N LEU A 41 -1.31 1.23 -6.59
CA LEU A 41 -2.46 0.60 -5.97
C LEU A 41 -3.44 0.05 -7.02
N GLN A 42 -3.72 0.81 -8.09
CA GLN A 42 -4.65 0.35 -9.13
C GLN A 42 -4.04 -0.73 -10.03
N ASP A 43 -2.82 -0.50 -10.52
CA ASP A 43 -2.18 -1.34 -11.53
C ASP A 43 -1.51 -2.59 -10.93
N LEU A 44 -0.99 -2.49 -9.70
CA LEU A 44 -0.22 -3.57 -9.06
C LEU A 44 -0.95 -4.22 -7.89
N CYS A 45 -1.84 -3.51 -7.19
CA CYS A 45 -2.55 -4.04 -6.01
C CYS A 45 -4.04 -4.31 -6.25
N GLY A 46 -4.55 -4.09 -7.47
CA GLY A 46 -5.94 -4.40 -7.82
C GLY A 46 -6.98 -3.50 -7.13
N VAL A 47 -6.56 -2.35 -6.61
CA VAL A 47 -7.44 -1.36 -5.98
C VAL A 47 -8.24 -0.65 -7.07
N GLY A 48 -9.53 -0.47 -6.82
CA GLY A 48 -10.44 0.28 -7.67
C GLY A 48 -10.29 1.78 -7.45
N TYR A 49 -10.46 2.21 -6.20
CA TYR A 49 -10.45 3.61 -5.80
C TYR A 49 -9.78 3.79 -4.44
N TYR A 50 -9.10 4.91 -4.29
CA TYR A 50 -8.53 5.40 -3.04
C TYR A 50 -8.37 6.93 -3.14
N ASP A 51 -8.29 7.61 -2.00
CA ASP A 51 -8.00 9.04 -1.98
C ASP A 51 -6.48 9.25 -2.03
N LEU A 52 -5.99 9.88 -3.10
CA LEU A 52 -4.57 10.19 -3.27
C LEU A 52 -4.07 11.18 -2.21
N ALA A 53 -4.93 12.02 -1.64
CA ALA A 53 -4.56 12.92 -0.55
C ALA A 53 -4.17 12.17 0.74
N ASN A 54 -4.66 10.94 0.90
CA ASN A 54 -4.37 10.05 2.02
C ASN A 54 -3.23 9.06 1.71
N GLN A 55 -2.50 9.25 0.60
CA GLN A 55 -1.37 8.39 0.26
C GLN A 55 -0.05 9.07 0.63
N GLU A 56 0.80 8.33 1.32
CA GLU A 56 2.21 8.67 1.50
C GLU A 56 3.09 7.55 0.99
N SER A 57 4.29 7.91 0.52
CA SER A 57 5.26 6.93 0.03
C SER A 57 6.66 7.42 0.30
N GLU A 58 7.57 6.47 0.50
CA GLU A 58 9.00 6.73 0.63
C GLU A 58 9.76 5.85 -0.35
N TYR A 59 10.73 6.42 -1.08
CA TYR A 59 11.45 5.71 -2.14
C TYR A 59 12.96 6.00 -2.11
N ILE A 60 13.75 4.95 -1.87
CA ILE A 60 15.22 5.04 -1.85
C ILE A 60 15.80 4.56 -3.18
N GLU A 61 16.12 5.49 -4.08
CA GLU A 61 16.63 5.17 -5.43
C GLU A 61 17.92 4.33 -5.41
N SER A 62 18.84 4.70 -4.53
CA SER A 62 20.24 4.24 -4.62
C SER A 62 20.47 2.81 -4.11
N ARG A 63 19.60 2.27 -3.25
CA ARG A 63 19.82 1.00 -2.55
C ARG A 63 18.54 0.40 -1.99
N ILE A 64 18.63 -0.87 -1.59
CA ILE A 64 17.65 -1.51 -0.72
C ILE A 64 18.09 -1.26 0.74
N VAL A 65 17.18 -0.79 1.58
CA VAL A 65 17.41 -0.38 2.96
C VAL A 65 16.69 -1.28 3.95
N ASP A 66 17.04 -1.19 5.23
CA ASP A 66 16.21 -1.80 6.27
C ASP A 66 14.85 -1.08 6.33
N ILE A 67 13.76 -1.83 6.55
CA ILE A 67 12.40 -1.27 6.49
C ILE A 67 12.21 -0.07 7.45
N ALA A 68 12.91 -0.07 8.59
CA ALA A 68 12.86 1.03 9.53
C ALA A 68 13.33 2.38 8.94
N GLU A 69 14.26 2.37 7.97
CA GLU A 69 14.70 3.60 7.29
C GLU A 69 13.58 4.22 6.44
N LEU A 70 12.59 3.44 5.99
CA LEU A 70 11.52 3.94 5.12
C LEU A 70 10.39 4.64 5.89
N PHE A 71 10.31 4.47 7.21
CA PHE A 71 9.26 5.08 8.04
C PHE A 71 9.61 6.48 8.55
N THR A 72 10.82 6.99 8.27
CA THR A 72 11.32 8.23 8.89
C THR A 72 10.57 9.50 8.48
N GLU A 73 10.02 9.54 7.26
CA GLU A 73 9.28 10.70 6.73
C GLU A 73 7.78 10.43 6.61
N ILE A 74 7.29 9.33 7.18
CA ILE A 74 5.88 8.93 7.11
C ILE A 74 5.12 9.51 8.31
N SER A 75 4.00 10.15 8.04
CA SER A 75 3.11 10.72 9.04
C SER A 75 2.58 9.64 9.99
N TYR A 76 2.49 9.98 11.27
CA TYR A 76 1.97 9.11 12.34
C TYR A 76 2.73 7.78 12.50
N ALA A 77 3.88 7.60 11.84
CA ALA A 77 4.62 6.34 11.84
C ALA A 77 4.97 5.85 13.25
N SER A 78 5.19 6.74 14.20
CA SER A 78 5.42 6.42 15.62
C SER A 78 4.35 5.50 16.24
N SER A 79 3.11 5.56 15.75
CA SER A 79 1.98 4.76 16.25
C SER A 79 1.92 3.35 15.66
N PHE A 80 2.48 3.11 14.46
CA PHE A 80 2.35 1.83 13.75
C PHE A 80 3.65 1.19 13.25
N GLU A 81 4.77 1.91 13.19
CA GLU A 81 6.03 1.47 12.58
C GLU A 81 6.48 0.11 13.12
N LYS A 82 6.38 -0.08 14.44
CA LYS A 82 6.85 -1.29 15.10
C LYS A 82 6.02 -2.50 14.67
N SER A 83 4.70 -2.34 14.69
CA SER A 83 3.75 -3.38 14.27
C SER A 83 3.92 -3.72 12.80
N ALA A 84 4.14 -2.71 11.95
CA ALA A 84 4.40 -2.88 10.53
C ALA A 84 5.69 -3.65 10.27
N ILE A 85 6.79 -3.26 10.93
CA ILE A 85 8.08 -3.94 10.84
C ILE A 85 7.99 -5.39 11.34
N ASP A 86 7.31 -5.64 12.45
CA ASP A 86 7.14 -6.99 12.99
C ASP A 86 6.29 -7.87 12.06
N SER A 87 5.24 -7.30 11.44
CA SER A 87 4.44 -7.99 10.43
C SER A 87 5.27 -8.37 9.20
N ALA A 88 6.03 -7.41 8.64
CA ALA A 88 6.91 -7.66 7.50
C ALA A 88 7.95 -8.76 7.80
N LYS A 89 8.57 -8.72 8.99
CA LYS A 89 9.51 -9.76 9.44
C LYS A 89 8.85 -11.13 9.55
N SER A 90 7.60 -11.21 10.00
CA SER A 90 6.87 -12.49 10.13
C SER A 90 6.68 -13.21 8.80
N ILE A 91 6.64 -12.47 7.69
CA ILE A 91 6.55 -12.99 6.33
C ILE A 91 7.92 -12.99 5.60
N GLY A 92 9.02 -12.75 6.33
CA GLY A 92 10.39 -12.87 5.82
C GLY A 92 10.96 -11.62 5.15
N ILE A 93 10.27 -10.47 5.21
CA ILE A 93 10.72 -9.21 4.62
C ILE A 93 11.40 -8.38 5.71
N THR A 94 12.69 -8.11 5.54
CA THR A 94 13.48 -7.26 6.45
C THR A 94 14.01 -6.00 5.79
N LYS A 95 14.01 -5.99 4.46
CA LYS A 95 14.56 -4.93 3.63
C LYS A 95 13.63 -4.64 2.46
N ALA A 96 13.54 -3.37 2.10
CA ALA A 96 12.75 -2.89 0.97
C ALA A 96 13.44 -1.67 0.35
N ARG A 97 13.03 -1.32 -0.86
CA ARG A 97 13.49 -0.11 -1.55
C ARG A 97 12.53 1.05 -1.33
N TRP A 98 11.25 0.75 -1.22
CA TRP A 98 10.20 1.73 -1.06
C TRP A 98 9.01 1.16 -0.30
N LEU A 99 8.18 2.06 0.22
CA LEU A 99 6.91 1.73 0.84
C LEU A 99 5.81 2.66 0.35
N ILE A 100 4.57 2.17 0.46
CA ILE A 100 3.36 2.98 0.32
C ILE A 100 2.53 2.77 1.58
N CYS A 101 2.07 3.87 2.15
CA CYS A 101 1.08 3.95 3.20
C CYS A 101 -0.18 4.59 2.61
N GLN A 102 -1.29 3.87 2.64
CA GLN A 102 -2.60 4.42 2.33
C GLN A 102 -3.37 4.58 3.64
N PHE A 103 -3.55 5.83 4.09
CA PHE A 103 -4.31 6.17 5.28
C PHE A 103 -5.81 6.11 5.01
N ASP A 104 -6.57 5.99 6.10
CA ASP A 104 -8.00 5.72 6.13
C ASP A 104 -8.45 4.57 5.22
N PHE A 105 -7.68 3.47 5.22
CA PHE A 105 -7.84 2.40 4.23
C PHE A 105 -7.65 1.00 4.83
N ASP A 106 -8.70 0.18 4.74
CA ASP A 106 -8.82 -1.19 5.24
C ASP A 106 -8.72 -2.20 4.07
N TYR A 107 -7.57 -2.22 3.40
CA TYR A 107 -7.34 -3.14 2.28
C TYR A 107 -7.62 -4.59 2.67
N ASP A 108 -8.56 -5.22 1.95
CA ASP A 108 -8.90 -6.63 2.11
C ASP A 108 -8.65 -7.37 0.80
N PRO A 109 -7.59 -8.20 0.71
CA PRO A 109 -7.29 -9.01 -0.47
C PRO A 109 -8.47 -9.88 -0.94
N LYS A 110 -9.43 -10.21 -0.06
CA LYS A 110 -10.61 -11.03 -0.41
C LYS A 110 -11.63 -10.26 -1.24
N LYS A 111 -11.59 -8.93 -1.23
CA LYS A 111 -12.44 -8.07 -2.06
C LYS A 111 -11.83 -7.77 -3.43
N ILE A 112 -10.60 -8.24 -3.69
CA ILE A 112 -9.90 -7.99 -4.94
C ILE A 112 -10.29 -9.03 -5.98
N THR A 113 -10.85 -8.56 -7.08
CA THR A 113 -11.20 -9.35 -8.27
C THR A 113 -10.18 -9.18 -9.41
N ARG A 114 -9.39 -8.11 -9.34
CA ARG A 114 -8.36 -7.72 -10.32
C ARG A 114 -7.04 -8.47 -10.09
N SER A 115 -6.15 -8.42 -11.08
CA SER A 115 -4.81 -9.01 -10.96
C SER A 115 -3.98 -8.24 -9.93
N VAL A 116 -3.27 -8.97 -9.07
CA VAL A 116 -2.33 -8.42 -8.08
C VAL A 116 -0.94 -8.94 -8.40
N GLN A 117 0.03 -8.04 -8.46
CA GLN A 117 1.44 -8.37 -8.71
C GLN A 117 2.11 -8.88 -7.43
N SER A 118 3.25 -9.55 -7.57
CA SER A 118 4.04 -10.02 -6.43
C SER A 118 4.88 -8.93 -5.75
N ASP A 119 5.13 -7.81 -6.43
CA ASP A 119 5.78 -6.61 -5.91
C ASP A 119 4.90 -5.39 -6.30
N PRO A 120 4.48 -4.55 -5.33
CA PRO A 120 4.84 -4.60 -3.92
C PRO A 120 4.04 -5.65 -3.11
N VAL A 121 4.59 -6.03 -1.96
CA VAL A 121 3.95 -6.97 -1.02
C VAL A 121 3.14 -6.21 0.02
N PHE A 122 1.86 -6.55 0.15
CA PHE A 122 1.01 -6.08 1.24
C PHE A 122 1.46 -6.69 2.58
N ILE A 123 1.80 -5.85 3.56
CA ILE A 123 2.30 -6.30 4.86
C ILE A 123 1.26 -6.22 5.98
N GLY A 124 0.11 -5.58 5.72
CA GLY A 124 -1.02 -5.59 6.63
C GLY A 124 -1.66 -4.23 6.87
N LEU A 125 -2.52 -4.24 7.88
CA LEU A 125 -3.34 -3.13 8.34
C LEU A 125 -2.89 -2.75 9.75
N PHE A 126 -2.75 -1.46 10.02
CA PHE A 126 -2.32 -0.97 11.31
C PHE A 126 -3.18 0.20 11.74
N ALA A 127 -3.46 0.28 13.04
CA ALA A 127 -4.07 1.48 13.60
C ALA A 127 -3.02 2.59 13.66
N TYR A 128 -3.40 3.80 13.29
CA TYR A 128 -2.59 4.99 13.52
C TYR A 128 -3.34 5.99 14.39
N GLU A 129 -2.59 6.86 15.05
CA GLU A 129 -3.13 7.92 15.89
C GLU A 129 -2.66 9.26 15.33
N GLU A 130 -3.59 10.18 15.09
CA GLU A 130 -3.25 11.56 14.76
C GLU A 130 -2.73 12.25 16.02
N ASP A 131 -1.55 12.87 15.94
CA ASP A 131 -1.01 13.68 17.04
C ASP A 131 -1.92 14.94 17.20
N ASP A 132 -2.70 14.98 18.29
CA ASP A 132 -3.56 16.10 18.73
C ASP A 132 -2.78 17.42 18.97
#